data_AF-A0A9E5TFX9-F1
#
_entry.id   AF-A0A9E5TFX9-F1
#
_cell.length_a   1.000
_cell.length_b   1.000
_cell.length_c   1.000
_cell.angle_alpha   90.00
_cell.angle_beta   90.00
_cell.angle_gamma   90.00
#
_symmetry.space_group_name_H-M   'P 1'
#
loop_
_entity.id
_entity.type
_entity.pdbx_description
1 polymer ?
#
loop_
_entity_poly.entity_id
_entity_poly.type
_entity_poly.pdbx_seq_one_letter_code
_entity_poly.pdbx_strand_id
1 'polypeptide(L)'
;MISTVTTTTVSTVTTVAMAGSLALLAVVTLLILLVQREVIAASEGPRAKLFVRALNIAIAPLLMAFAMSMVVKVLEVLRPG
;
A
#
# COMPACT_ATOMS: atom_id res chain seq x y z
N MET A 1 -6.21 22.75 30.76
CA MET A 1 -5.63 21.43 30.39
C MET A 1 -6.61 20.52 29.63
N ILE A 2 -7.93 20.66 29.79
CA ILE A 2 -8.90 19.83 29.05
C ILE A 2 -8.82 20.00 27.53
N SER A 3 -8.64 21.23 27.03
CA SER A 3 -8.45 21.48 25.60
C SER A 3 -7.20 20.81 25.06
N THR A 4 -6.10 20.77 25.82
CA THR A 4 -4.87 20.11 25.38
C THR A 4 -5.09 18.61 25.19
N VAL A 5 -5.75 17.96 26.15
CA VAL A 5 -6.09 16.53 26.07
C VAL A 5 -7.03 16.26 24.90
N THR A 6 -8.08 17.05 24.72
CA THR A 6 -8.99 16.90 23.58
C THR A 6 -8.27 17.13 22.25
N THR A 7 -7.38 18.12 22.17
CA THR A 7 -6.61 18.39 20.95
C THR A 7 -5.62 17.28 20.66
N THR A 8 -4.94 16.74 21.67
CA THR A 8 -4.01 15.62 21.49
C THR A 8 -4.75 14.35 21.10
N THR A 9 -5.89 14.05 21.72
CA THR A 9 -6.70 12.86 21.42
C THR A 9 -7.26 12.92 20.00
N VAL A 10 -7.82 14.07 19.61
CA VAL A 10 -8.32 14.26 18.24
C VAL A 10 -7.16 14.14 17.25
N SER A 11 -6.01 14.77 17.53
CA SER A 11 -4.84 14.70 16.66
C SER A 11 -4.29 13.27 16.53
N THR A 12 -4.24 12.47 17.60
CA THR A 12 -3.80 11.07 17.52
C THR A 12 -4.79 10.20 16.75
N VAL A 13 -6.09 10.34 16.99
CA VAL A 13 -7.10 9.56 16.27
C VAL A 13 -7.08 9.90 14.77
N THR A 14 -7.00 11.19 14.42
CA THR A 14 -6.94 11.61 13.01
C THR A 14 -5.67 11.11 12.32
N THR A 15 -4.51 11.18 12.97
CA THR A 15 -3.24 10.71 12.37
C THR A 15 -3.23 9.20 12.14
N VAL A 16 -3.71 8.40 13.10
CA VAL A 16 -3.83 6.94 12.94
C VAL A 16 -4.84 6.57 11.85
N ALA A 17 -6.00 7.23 11.82
CA ALA A 17 -7.01 7.00 10.78
C ALA A 17 -6.50 7.32 9.37
N MET A 18 -5.76 8.43 9.21
CA MET A 18 -5.16 8.84 7.95
C MET A 18 -4.06 7.87 7.49
N ALA A 19 -3.20 7.41 8.40
CA ALA A 19 -2.17 6.43 8.07
C ALA A 19 -2.78 5.08 7.65
N GLY A 20 -3.83 4.63 8.36
CA GLY A 20 -4.55 3.39 8.03
C GLY A 20 -5.24 3.44 6.66
N SER A 21 -5.89 4.56 6.32
CA SER A 21 -6.55 4.70 5.01
C SER A 21 -5.56 4.77 3.85
N LEU A 22 -4.42 5.44 4.04
CA LEU A 22 -3.36 5.50 3.03
C LEU A 22 -2.75 4.11 2.78
N ALA A 23 -2.53 3.33 3.84
CA ALA A 23 -2.05 1.96 3.74
C ALA A 23 -3.03 1.06 2.97
N LEU A 24 -4.34 1.19 3.25
CA LEU A 24 -5.38 0.45 2.54
C LEU A 24 -5.40 0.81 1.06
N LEU A 25 -5.35 2.11 0.73
CA LEU A 25 -5.29 2.58 -0.66
C LEU A 25 -4.05 2.05 -1.39
N ALA A 26 -2.90 2.02 -0.72
CA ALA A 26 -1.67 1.48 -1.30
C ALA A 26 -1.82 -0.01 -1.65
N VAL A 27 -2.39 -0.81 -0.73
CA VAL A 27 -2.66 -2.25 -0.96
C VAL A 27 -3.62 -2.46 -2.12
N VAL A 28 -4.76 -1.76 -2.14
CA VAL A 28 -5.76 -1.88 -3.22
C VAL A 28 -5.16 -1.49 -4.57
N THR A 29 -4.40 -0.40 -4.62
CA THR A 29 -3.71 0.05 -5.84
C THR A 29 -2.74 -1.01 -6.35
N LEU A 30 -1.98 -1.63 -5.44
CA LEU A 30 -1.04 -2.69 -5.79
C LEU A 30 -1.74 -3.92 -6.36
N LEU A 31 -2.82 -4.36 -5.72
CA LEU A 31 -3.64 -5.47 -6.21
C LEU A 31 -4.15 -5.21 -7.63
N ILE A 32 -4.68 -4.01 -7.88
CA ILE A 32 -5.15 -3.62 -9.22
C ILE A 32 -4.02 -3.70 -10.24
N LEU A 33 -2.84 -3.16 -9.92
CA LEU A 33 -1.68 -3.17 -10.83
C LEU A 33 -1.15 -4.58 -11.09
N LEU A 34 -1.16 -5.47 -10.10
CA LEU A 34 -0.77 -6.87 -10.28
C LEU A 34 -1.75 -7.61 -11.19
N VAL A 35 -3.06 -7.42 -10.99
CA VAL A 35 -4.09 -8.02 -11.85
C VAL A 35 -3.95 -7.51 -13.28
N GLN A 36 -3.75 -6.21 -13.47
CA GLN A 36 -3.49 -5.64 -14.80
C GLN A 36 -2.22 -6.22 -15.43
N ARG A 37 -1.14 -6.40 -14.66
CA ARG A 37 0.10 -7.01 -15.16
C ARG A 37 -0.13 -8.42 -15.66
N GLU A 38 -0.82 -9.25 -14.89
CA GLU A 38 -1.05 -10.65 -15.24
C GLU A 38 -1.92 -10.77 -16.50
N VAL A 39 -2.98 -9.96 -16.58
CA VAL A 39 -3.88 -9.92 -17.76
C VAL A 39 -3.16 -9.43 -19.01
N ILE A 40 -2.32 -8.39 -18.90
CA ILE A 40 -1.56 -7.87 -20.05
C ILE A 40 -0.43 -8.82 -20.43
N ALA A 41 0.22 -9.48 -19.48
CA ALA A 41 1.27 -10.46 -19.72
C ALA A 41 0.76 -11.70 -20.47
N ALA A 42 -0.50 -12.06 -20.29
CA ALA A 42 -1.15 -13.12 -21.06
C ALA A 42 -1.37 -12.76 -22.55
N SER A 43 -1.24 -11.48 -22.93
CA SER A 43 -1.31 -11.05 -24.33
C SER A 43 0.07 -11.08 -24.99
N GLU A 44 0.27 -11.93 -26.00
CA GLU A 44 1.56 -12.16 -26.66
C GLU A 44 2.03 -11.04 -27.62
N GLY A 45 1.38 -9.87 -27.60
CA GLY A 45 1.68 -8.76 -28.51
C GLY A 45 3.01 -8.02 -28.19
N PRO A 46 3.76 -7.52 -29.20
CA PRO A 46 4.98 -6.72 -28.98
C PRO A 46 4.75 -5.47 -28.11
N ARG A 47 3.56 -4.86 -28.23
CA ARG A 47 3.11 -3.72 -27.41
C ARG A 47 2.83 -4.13 -25.96
N ALA A 48 2.30 -5.33 -25.73
CA ALA A 48 2.06 -5.88 -24.39
C ALA A 48 3.37 -6.11 -23.64
N LYS A 49 4.42 -6.57 -24.32
CA LYS A 49 5.76 -6.77 -23.74
C LYS A 49 6.40 -5.46 -23.23
N LEU A 50 6.18 -4.34 -23.93
CA LEU A 50 6.62 -3.01 -23.49
C LEU A 50 5.82 -2.51 -22.28
N PHE A 51 4.50 -2.71 -22.29
CA PHE A 51 3.63 -2.36 -21.16
C PHE A 51 3.98 -3.15 -19.90
N VAL A 52 4.22 -4.45 -20.01
CA VAL A 52 4.65 -5.29 -18.88
C VAL A 52 5.96 -4.78 -18.28
N ARG A 53 6.91 -4.31 -19.10
CA ARG A 53 8.21 -3.81 -18.62
C ARG A 53 8.07 -2.48 -17.87
N ALA A 54 7.26 -1.56 -18.38
CA ALA A 54 6.93 -0.30 -17.71
C ALA A 54 6.16 -0.56 -16.39
N LEU A 55 5.20 -1.49 -16.44
CA LEU A 55 4.42 -1.87 -15.28
C LEU A 55 5.27 -2.56 -14.21
N ASN A 56 6.29 -3.34 -14.59
CA ASN A 56 7.25 -3.94 -13.65
C ASN A 56 8.06 -2.88 -12.89
N ILE A 57 8.46 -1.79 -13.57
CA ILE A 57 9.15 -0.65 -12.96
C ILE A 57 8.24 0.10 -11.99
N ALA A 58 6.95 0.25 -12.32
CA ALA A 58 5.96 0.85 -11.41
C ALA A 58 5.59 -0.06 -10.23
N ILE A 59 5.55 -1.37 -10.45
CA ILE A 59 5.23 -2.38 -9.45
C ILE A 59 6.36 -2.54 -8.43
N ALA A 60 7.63 -2.41 -8.83
CA ALA A 60 8.77 -2.55 -7.91
C ALA A 60 8.69 -1.64 -6.66
N PRO A 61 8.52 -0.31 -6.76
CA PRO A 61 8.39 0.55 -5.59
C PRO A 61 7.09 0.28 -4.81
N LEU A 62 6.00 -0.10 -5.49
CA LEU A 62 4.74 -0.46 -4.85
C LEU A 62 4.84 -1.75 -4.02
N LEU A 63 5.46 -2.80 -4.57
CA LEU A 63 5.80 -4.04 -3.86
C LEU A 63 6.67 -3.75 -2.65
N MET A 64 7.62 -2.82 -2.76
CA MET A 64 8.46 -2.43 -1.64
C MET A 64 7.66 -1.73 -0.53
N ALA A 65 6.76 -0.80 -0.90
CA ALA A 65 5.85 -0.15 0.05
C ALA A 65 4.89 -1.15 0.73
N PHE A 66 4.39 -2.12 -0.02
CA PHE A 66 3.54 -3.18 0.52
C PHE A 66 4.30 -4.14 1.42
N ALA A 67 5.49 -4.60 1.02
CA ALA A 67 6.33 -5.45 1.87
C ALA A 67 6.65 -4.76 3.19
N MET A 68 7.00 -3.46 3.15
CA MET A 68 7.21 -2.66 4.36
C MET A 68 5.95 -2.61 5.23
N SER A 69 4.79 -2.34 4.63
CA SER A 69 3.51 -2.29 5.35
C SER A 69 3.13 -3.65 5.94
N MET A 70 3.40 -4.74 5.22
CA MET A 70 3.16 -6.10 5.65
C MET A 70 4.05 -6.48 6.83
N VAL A 71 5.34 -6.14 6.78
CA VAL A 71 6.27 -6.36 7.91
C VAL A 71 5.78 -5.63 9.16
N VAL A 72 5.35 -4.37 9.04
CA VAL A 72 4.79 -3.61 10.18
C VAL A 72 3.57 -4.32 10.75
N LYS A 73 2.62 -4.75 9.90
CA LYS A 73 1.40 -5.46 10.34
C LYS A 73 1.70 -6.82 10.96
N VAL A 74 2.65 -7.58 10.40
CA VAL A 74 3.07 -8.86 10.96
C VAL A 74 3.74 -8.67 12.32
N LEU A 75 4.58 -7.64 12.48
CA LEU A 75 5.22 -7.32 13.76
C LEU A 75 4.19 -6.93 14.83
N GLU A 76 3.16 -6.14 14.47
CA GLU A 76 2.04 -5.83 15.37
C GLU A 76 1.31 -7.10 15.85
N VAL A 77 1.08 -8.07 14.95
CA VAL A 77 0.40 -9.33 15.29
C VAL A 77 1.30 -10.26 16.11
N LEU A 78 2.59 -10.36 15.77
CA LEU A 78 3.53 -11.28 16.40
C LEU A 78 4.00 -10.78 17.77
N ARG A 79 4.08 -9.46 17.94
CA ARG A 79 4.33 -8.80 19.21
C ARG A 79 3.17 -7.86 19.51
N PRO A 80 2.02 -8.41 19.97
CA PRO A 80 0.94 -7.58 20.46
C PRO A 80 1.47 -6.87 21.71
N GLY A 81 1.74 -5.58 21.58
CA GLY A 81 2.13 -4.70 22.69
C GLY A 81 0.96 -4.46 23.63
#